data_AF-A0A8T0Y182-F1
#
_entry.id   AF-A0A8T0Y182-F1
#
_cell.length_a   1.000
_cell.length_b   1.000
_cell.length_c   1.000
_cell.angle_alpha   90.00
_cell.angle_beta   90.00
_cell.angle_gamma   90.00
#
_symmetry.space_group_name_H-M   'P 1'
#
loop_
_entity.id
_entity.type
_entity.pdbx_description
1 polymer ?
#
loop_
_entity_poly.entity_id
_entity_poly.type
_entity_poly.pdbx_seq_one_letter_code
_entity_poly.pdbx_strand_id
1 'polypeptide(L)'
;MPQRAAKPSLLVDALLFAAGAVVATVLLLALANPFAQPDAAAAALRAGSSAGGGGRTFYDDPALAYTVDRPIAGWDEKRAGWARAHPELSRGGERVLMVSGSQPAPCGAPGGDHTLTRLLKNKADYCRLRGVQLLYNTALLRPSMDRYWAKIPAIRAAMVAHPEAEWVWWVDSDAVLTDMDFRPTLRRYRGHNLVVHGWPRLVFEARSWTSLNAGVFLIRNCQWSLDFMDAWAAMGPDSPDYRRWGAVLKSTFGDKVFDESDDQSALVYMLLQSSSPWREKVFLESDYYFEGYWLEIVGRLGNITERYEAMERRPGSAALRRRRAEVEHAARAAARNAVLARAGLAEAGVNGWRRPFVTHFTGCQPCSGQRNEHYTGSSCDEGMRRALNFADD
;
A
#
# COMPACT_ATOMS: atom_id res chain seq x y z
N MET A 1 -26.80 -32.30 53.15
CA MET A 1 -27.28 -33.33 52.19
C MET A 1 -26.30 -33.37 51.03
N PRO A 2 -25.79 -34.55 50.61
CA PRO A 2 -24.81 -34.65 49.54
C PRO A 2 -25.47 -34.35 48.18
N GLN A 3 -24.78 -33.58 47.33
CA GLN A 3 -25.19 -33.34 45.95
C GLN A 3 -25.16 -34.67 45.18
N ARG A 4 -26.30 -35.05 44.60
CA ARG A 4 -26.41 -36.19 43.68
C ARG A 4 -25.58 -35.89 42.43
N ALA A 5 -24.57 -36.72 42.16
CA ALA A 5 -23.89 -36.75 40.87
C ALA A 5 -24.92 -37.05 39.76
N ALA A 6 -24.95 -36.20 38.72
CA ALA A 6 -25.77 -36.42 37.55
C ALA A 6 -25.29 -37.68 36.81
N LYS A 7 -26.23 -38.56 36.45
CA LYS A 7 -25.92 -39.77 35.67
C LYS A 7 -25.41 -39.37 34.28
N PRO A 8 -24.37 -40.03 33.74
CA PRO A 8 -23.87 -39.76 32.41
C PRO A 8 -24.96 -40.01 31.37
N SER A 9 -25.16 -39.04 30.48
CA SER A 9 -26.12 -39.13 29.39
C SER A 9 -25.46 -39.85 28.22
N LEU A 10 -25.93 -41.07 27.92
CA LEU A 10 -25.54 -41.86 26.75
C LEU A 10 -25.56 -41.06 25.44
N LEU A 11 -26.40 -40.04 25.36
CA LEU A 11 -26.56 -39.17 24.20
C LEU A 11 -25.40 -38.16 24.07
N VAL A 12 -24.88 -37.68 25.20
CA VAL A 12 -23.69 -36.80 25.23
C VAL A 12 -22.43 -37.60 24.91
N ASP A 13 -22.31 -38.82 25.45
CA ASP A 13 -21.18 -39.71 25.16
C ASP A 13 -21.18 -40.15 23.68
N ALA A 14 -22.36 -40.42 23.10
CA ALA A 14 -22.49 -40.72 21.68
C ALA A 14 -22.12 -39.53 20.77
N LEU A 15 -22.49 -38.31 21.16
CA LEU A 15 -22.11 -37.09 20.42
C LEU A 15 -20.61 -36.81 20.50
N LEU A 16 -19.99 -36.99 21.67
CA LEU A 16 -18.55 -36.85 21.84
C LEU A 16 -17.77 -37.91 21.04
N PHE A 17 -18.26 -39.15 21.02
CA PHE A 17 -17.67 -40.22 20.22
C PHE A 17 -17.79 -39.94 18.72
N ALA A 18 -18.96 -39.49 18.25
CA ALA A 18 -19.17 -39.13 16.86
C ALA A 18 -18.30 -37.94 16.42
N ALA A 19 -18.15 -36.91 17.27
CA ALA A 19 -17.27 -35.79 17.01
C ALA A 19 -15.80 -36.23 16.94
N GLY A 20 -15.36 -37.11 17.85
CA GLY A 20 -14.02 -37.70 17.82
C GLY A 20 -13.75 -38.53 16.56
N ALA A 21 -14.73 -39.33 16.12
CA ALA A 21 -14.63 -40.14 14.91
C ALA A 21 -14.54 -39.27 13.64
N VAL A 22 -15.29 -38.17 13.56
CA VAL A 22 -15.20 -37.22 12.43
C VAL A 22 -13.83 -36.54 12.39
N VAL A 23 -13.31 -36.07 13.53
CA VAL A 23 -11.97 -35.46 13.58
C VAL A 23 -10.89 -36.46 13.17
N ALA A 24 -10.95 -37.70 13.66
CA ALA A 24 -10.01 -38.75 13.29
C ALA A 24 -10.07 -39.07 11.78
N THR A 25 -11.28 -39.09 11.20
CA THR A 25 -11.48 -39.35 9.76
C THR A 25 -10.94 -38.20 8.91
N VAL A 26 -11.16 -36.94 9.32
CA VAL A 26 -10.59 -35.76 8.64
C VAL A 26 -9.06 -35.76 8.73
N LEU A 27 -8.50 -36.14 9.87
CA LEU A 27 -7.04 -36.25 10.03
C LEU A 27 -6.46 -37.36 9.13
N LEU A 28 -7.12 -38.52 9.08
CA LEU A 28 -6.70 -39.64 8.22
C LEU A 28 -6.80 -39.27 6.74
N LEU A 29 -7.84 -38.54 6.32
CA LEU A 29 -7.99 -38.05 4.95
C LEU A 29 -6.96 -36.96 4.60
N ALA A 30 -6.59 -36.10 5.55
CA ALA A 30 -5.53 -35.11 5.37
C ALA A 30 -4.14 -35.77 5.25
N LEU A 31 -3.89 -36.83 6.02
CA LEU A 31 -2.64 -37.61 5.96
C LEU A 31 -2.57 -38.54 4.74
N ALA A 32 -3.71 -38.99 4.21
CA ALA A 32 -3.80 -39.84 3.02
C ALA A 32 -3.87 -39.04 1.71
N ASN A 33 -3.79 -37.70 1.76
CA ASN A 33 -3.90 -36.86 0.57
C ASN A 33 -2.66 -37.06 -0.33
N PRO A 34 -2.79 -37.65 -1.54
CA PRO A 34 -1.65 -37.94 -2.43
C PRO A 34 -1.02 -36.68 -3.03
N PHE A 35 -1.60 -35.49 -2.76
CA PHE A 35 -1.05 -34.18 -3.12
C PHE A 35 -0.34 -33.46 -1.96
N ALA A 36 -0.34 -34.02 -0.75
CA ALA A 36 0.49 -33.52 0.34
C ALA A 36 1.94 -33.93 0.05
N GLN A 37 2.73 -33.03 -0.54
CA GLN A 37 4.15 -33.28 -0.77
C GLN A 37 4.87 -33.48 0.58
N PRO A 38 5.45 -34.66 0.84
CA PRO A 38 6.53 -34.74 1.82
C PRO A 38 7.77 -34.13 1.15
N ASP A 39 8.61 -33.47 1.95
CA ASP A 39 10.00 -33.07 1.64
C ASP A 39 10.33 -31.60 1.28
N ALA A 40 9.39 -30.66 1.26
CA ALA A 40 9.76 -29.23 1.26
C ALA A 40 9.95 -28.66 2.69
N ALA A 41 9.07 -29.03 3.63
CA ALA A 41 9.11 -28.52 5.01
C ALA A 41 10.29 -29.10 5.81
N ALA A 42 10.64 -30.37 5.60
CA ALA A 42 11.76 -31.01 6.29
C ALA A 42 13.13 -30.51 5.76
N ALA A 43 13.22 -30.16 4.48
CA ALA A 43 14.40 -29.52 3.89
C ALA A 43 14.56 -28.07 4.39
N ALA A 44 13.47 -27.32 4.58
CA ALA A 44 13.50 -26.00 5.20
C ALA A 44 13.91 -26.04 6.68
N LEU A 45 13.47 -27.06 7.43
CA LEU A 45 13.88 -27.30 8.82
C LEU A 45 15.36 -27.74 8.94
N ARG A 46 15.91 -28.44 7.93
CA ARG A 46 17.34 -28.81 7.88
C ARG A 46 18.25 -27.73 7.32
N ALA A 47 17.73 -26.81 6.49
CA ALA A 47 18.42 -25.60 6.06
C ALA A 47 18.37 -24.46 7.11
N GLY A 48 17.47 -24.55 8.09
CA GLY A 48 17.27 -23.59 9.17
C GLY A 48 18.34 -23.61 10.29
N SER A 49 19.36 -24.47 10.20
CA SER A 49 20.49 -24.47 11.15
C SER A 49 21.51 -23.35 10.89
N SER A 50 21.22 -22.39 10.02
CA SER A 50 21.99 -21.15 9.88
C SER A 50 21.45 -19.98 10.72
N ALA A 51 20.65 -20.24 11.76
CA ALA A 51 20.22 -19.27 12.78
C ALA A 51 21.38 -18.69 13.64
N GLY A 52 22.60 -18.59 13.10
CA GLY A 52 23.78 -18.03 13.74
C GLY A 52 24.83 -17.50 12.76
N GLY A 53 24.43 -17.15 11.53
CA GLY A 53 25.36 -16.64 10.51
C GLY A 53 25.55 -15.12 10.46
N GLY A 54 24.61 -14.34 11.01
CA GLY A 54 24.73 -12.88 11.09
C GLY A 54 25.14 -12.47 12.50
N GLY A 55 26.16 -11.64 12.65
CA GLY A 55 26.53 -11.08 13.96
C GLY A 55 25.38 -10.33 14.64
N ARG A 56 25.56 -9.93 15.90
CA ARG A 56 24.53 -9.18 16.65
C ARG A 56 24.04 -7.97 15.85
N THR A 57 22.71 -7.81 15.78
CA THR A 57 22.05 -6.69 15.10
C THR A 57 21.16 -5.90 16.05
N PHE A 58 20.50 -4.86 15.55
CA PHE A 58 19.54 -4.09 16.33
C PHE A 58 18.31 -4.91 16.76
N TYR A 59 18.06 -6.07 16.15
CA TYR A 59 16.98 -6.98 16.57
C TYR A 59 17.28 -7.69 17.89
N ASP A 60 18.53 -7.70 18.36
CA ASP A 60 18.91 -8.24 19.67
C ASP A 60 18.68 -7.25 20.82
N ASP A 61 18.26 -6.02 20.52
CA ASP A 61 17.93 -4.99 21.51
C ASP A 61 16.51 -5.22 22.04
N PRO A 62 16.33 -5.58 23.33
CA PRO A 62 15.00 -5.78 23.91
C PRO A 62 14.18 -4.49 24.00
N ALA A 63 14.79 -3.31 23.81
CA ALA A 63 14.08 -2.04 23.74
C ALA A 63 13.51 -1.73 22.35
N LEU A 64 13.90 -2.46 21.30
CA LEU A 64 13.40 -2.25 19.95
C LEU A 64 11.87 -2.43 19.92
N ALA A 65 11.19 -1.46 19.31
CA ALA A 65 9.75 -1.51 19.11
C ALA A 65 9.37 -1.15 17.68
N TYR A 66 8.37 -1.86 17.16
CA TYR A 66 7.76 -1.60 15.86
C TYR A 66 6.68 -0.51 15.94
N THR A 67 6.32 -0.09 17.15
CA THR A 67 5.17 0.78 17.44
C THR A 67 5.55 2.27 17.48
N VAL A 68 4.59 3.12 17.13
CA VAL A 68 4.75 4.59 17.04
C VAL A 68 5.00 5.30 18.37
N ASP A 69 4.66 4.70 19.50
CA ASP A 69 4.83 5.30 20.83
C ASP A 69 6.27 5.26 21.37
N ARG A 70 7.16 4.54 20.67
CA ARG A 70 8.57 4.40 21.06
C ARG A 70 9.47 4.86 19.91
N PRO A 71 10.06 6.05 20.01
CA PRO A 71 11.00 6.55 19.01
C PRO A 71 12.22 5.64 18.86
N ILE A 72 12.77 5.57 17.65
CA ILE A 72 14.04 4.88 17.37
C ILE A 72 15.06 5.93 16.92
N ALA A 73 16.14 6.08 17.67
CA ALA A 73 17.30 6.85 17.26
C ALA A 73 18.38 5.97 16.61
N GLY A 74 19.25 6.58 15.81
CA GLY A 74 20.37 5.90 15.12
C GLY A 74 19.92 4.87 14.09
N TRP A 75 18.75 5.05 13.48
CA TRP A 75 18.14 4.08 12.57
C TRP A 75 18.99 3.83 11.32
N ASP A 76 19.59 4.88 10.76
CA ASP A 76 20.45 4.76 9.57
C ASP A 76 21.69 3.89 9.86
N GLU A 77 22.29 4.06 11.03
CA GLU A 77 23.45 3.28 11.48
C GLU A 77 23.07 1.83 11.76
N LYS A 78 21.91 1.61 12.41
CA LYS A 78 21.34 0.28 12.65
C LYS A 78 21.07 -0.46 11.34
N ARG A 79 20.42 0.19 10.37
CA ARG A 79 20.19 -0.36 9.03
C ARG A 79 21.48 -0.68 8.30
N ALA A 80 22.45 0.25 8.32
CA ALA A 80 23.75 0.03 7.68
C ALA A 80 24.51 -1.13 8.33
N GLY A 81 24.44 -1.28 9.64
CA GLY A 81 24.99 -2.41 10.37
C GLY A 81 24.35 -3.74 9.96
N TRP A 82 23.01 -3.78 9.92
CA TRP A 82 22.27 -4.95 9.47
C TRP A 82 22.60 -5.34 8.02
N ALA A 83 22.70 -4.36 7.12
CA ALA A 83 23.02 -4.58 5.71
C ALA A 83 24.44 -5.14 5.50
N ARG A 84 25.41 -4.69 6.32
CA ARG A 84 26.78 -5.25 6.33
C ARG A 84 26.80 -6.70 6.83
N ALA A 85 25.96 -7.03 7.82
CA ALA A 85 25.84 -8.38 8.35
C ALA A 85 25.10 -9.33 7.40
N HIS A 86 24.26 -8.80 6.50
CA HIS A 86 23.42 -9.57 5.57
C HIS A 86 23.57 -9.08 4.11
N PRO A 87 24.77 -9.21 3.51
CA PRO A 87 25.02 -8.71 2.15
C PRO A 87 24.15 -9.39 1.09
N GLU A 88 23.81 -10.67 1.25
CA GLU A 88 22.88 -11.41 0.38
C GLU A 88 21.46 -10.83 0.41
N LEU A 89 21.00 -10.38 1.57
CA LEU A 89 19.70 -9.72 1.72
C LEU A 89 19.74 -8.24 1.34
N SER A 90 20.91 -7.66 1.11
CA SER A 90 21.08 -6.24 0.74
C SER A 90 21.49 -6.02 -0.73
N ARG A 91 21.75 -7.09 -1.49
CA ARG A 91 22.09 -7.02 -2.93
C ARG A 91 20.90 -6.56 -3.78
N GLY A 92 21.16 -5.77 -4.83
CA GLY A 92 20.16 -5.49 -5.87
C GLY A 92 19.60 -4.07 -5.97
N GLY A 93 20.18 -3.09 -5.27
CA GLY A 93 19.82 -1.66 -5.40
C GLY A 93 18.59 -1.24 -4.58
N GLU A 94 17.99 -0.10 -4.93
CA GLU A 94 16.84 0.48 -4.22
C GLU A 94 15.60 -0.45 -4.30
N ARG A 95 15.36 -1.20 -3.21
CA ARG A 95 14.18 -2.06 -3.07
C ARG A 95 12.97 -1.27 -2.61
N VAL A 96 11.82 -1.61 -3.18
CA VAL A 96 10.52 -1.02 -2.83
C VAL A 96 9.65 -2.07 -2.17
N LEU A 97 9.12 -1.74 -0.99
CA LEU A 97 8.07 -2.49 -0.31
C LEU A 97 6.76 -1.72 -0.45
N MET A 98 5.81 -2.24 -1.22
CA MET A 98 4.46 -1.71 -1.23
C MET A 98 3.74 -2.12 0.05
N VAL A 99 3.17 -1.15 0.73
CA VAL A 99 2.30 -1.35 1.89
C VAL A 99 0.90 -0.86 1.53
N SER A 100 -0.07 -1.75 1.72
CA SER A 100 -1.49 -1.41 1.61
C SER A 100 -2.23 -2.10 2.74
N GLY A 101 -3.53 -1.84 2.89
CA GLY A 101 -4.31 -2.52 3.90
C GLY A 101 -5.77 -2.14 3.89
N SER A 102 -6.55 -2.93 4.61
CA SER A 102 -7.95 -2.68 4.89
C SER A 102 -8.26 -3.03 6.33
N GLN A 103 -9.41 -2.59 6.83
CA GLN A 103 -9.84 -2.87 8.19
C GLN A 103 -9.98 -4.39 8.45
N PRO A 104 -9.77 -4.86 9.70
CA PRO A 104 -9.90 -6.28 10.07
C PRO A 104 -11.33 -6.81 9.99
N ALA A 105 -12.31 -5.93 10.22
CA ALA A 105 -13.72 -6.30 10.23
C ALA A 105 -14.29 -6.35 8.80
N PRO A 106 -15.34 -7.15 8.58
CA PRO A 106 -16.10 -7.12 7.32
C PRO A 106 -16.58 -5.71 6.99
N CYS A 107 -16.74 -5.44 5.70
CA CYS A 107 -17.27 -4.16 5.25
C CYS A 107 -18.73 -3.96 5.66
N GLY A 108 -19.08 -2.72 5.99
CA GLY A 108 -20.47 -2.33 6.27
C GLY A 108 -21.31 -2.24 4.99
N ALA A 109 -20.69 -1.85 3.87
CA ALA A 109 -21.35 -1.74 2.58
C ALA A 109 -21.54 -3.11 1.91
N PRO A 110 -22.73 -3.39 1.33
CA PRO A 110 -22.93 -4.58 0.51
C PRO A 110 -21.93 -4.65 -0.66
N GLY A 111 -21.21 -5.77 -0.77
CA GLY A 111 -20.19 -5.96 -1.80
C GLY A 111 -18.86 -5.24 -1.54
N GLY A 112 -18.71 -4.53 -0.42
CA GLY A 112 -17.46 -3.84 -0.06
C GLY A 112 -16.25 -4.78 0.01
N ASP A 113 -16.41 -5.95 0.66
CA ASP A 113 -15.34 -6.96 0.75
C ASP A 113 -14.97 -7.55 -0.62
N HIS A 114 -15.94 -7.70 -1.53
CA HIS A 114 -15.68 -8.13 -2.90
C HIS A 114 -14.84 -7.08 -3.64
N THR A 115 -15.20 -5.80 -3.51
CA THR A 115 -14.44 -4.69 -4.09
C THR A 115 -13.02 -4.63 -3.51
N LEU A 116 -12.86 -4.73 -2.18
CA LEU A 116 -11.54 -4.80 -1.54
C LEU A 116 -10.69 -5.98 -2.02
N THR A 117 -11.31 -7.15 -2.24
CA THR A 117 -10.62 -8.33 -2.79
C THR A 117 -10.08 -8.04 -4.19
N ARG A 118 -10.87 -7.37 -5.06
CA ARG A 118 -10.40 -6.99 -6.40
C ARG A 118 -9.29 -5.94 -6.36
N LEU A 119 -9.37 -5.01 -5.41
CA LEU A 119 -8.33 -3.99 -5.18
C LEU A 119 -7.02 -4.61 -4.67
N LEU A 120 -7.09 -5.61 -3.79
CA LEU A 120 -5.95 -6.41 -3.37
C LEU A 120 -5.33 -7.17 -4.56
N LYS A 121 -6.15 -7.85 -5.37
CA LYS A 121 -5.68 -8.52 -6.59
C LYS A 121 -4.90 -7.56 -7.49
N ASN A 122 -5.42 -6.37 -7.77
CA ASN A 122 -4.74 -5.37 -8.61
C ASN A 122 -3.33 -5.03 -8.09
N LYS A 123 -3.19 -4.83 -6.79
CA LYS A 123 -1.88 -4.56 -6.14
C LYS A 123 -0.96 -5.76 -6.23
N ALA A 124 -1.47 -6.97 -5.98
CA ALA A 124 -0.72 -8.21 -6.09
C ALA A 124 -0.19 -8.45 -7.51
N ASP A 125 -1.02 -8.21 -8.53
CA ASP A 125 -0.64 -8.34 -9.93
C ASP A 125 0.45 -7.34 -10.32
N TYR A 126 0.30 -6.06 -9.94
CA TYR A 126 1.33 -5.07 -10.21
C TYR A 126 2.65 -5.45 -9.54
N CYS A 127 2.60 -5.85 -8.27
CA CYS A 127 3.78 -6.23 -7.51
C CYS A 127 4.51 -7.41 -8.15
N ARG A 128 3.77 -8.44 -8.55
CA ARG A 128 4.29 -9.61 -9.26
C ARG A 128 4.90 -9.26 -10.62
N LEU A 129 4.23 -8.41 -11.40
CA LEU A 129 4.72 -7.96 -12.72
C LEU A 129 5.96 -7.06 -12.62
N ARG A 130 6.12 -6.31 -11.53
CA ARG A 130 7.19 -5.31 -11.38
C ARG A 130 8.32 -5.71 -10.43
N GLY A 131 8.22 -6.88 -9.80
CA GLY A 131 9.19 -7.33 -8.81
C GLY A 131 9.20 -6.43 -7.58
N VAL A 132 8.04 -5.91 -7.18
CA VAL A 132 7.83 -5.15 -5.95
C VAL A 132 7.27 -6.10 -4.91
N GLN A 133 7.72 -6.01 -3.66
CA GLN A 133 7.15 -6.81 -2.58
C GLN A 133 5.86 -6.16 -2.07
N LEU A 134 4.86 -6.96 -1.72
CA LEU A 134 3.59 -6.49 -1.15
C LEU A 134 3.48 -6.95 0.31
N LEU A 135 3.29 -5.99 1.21
CA LEU A 135 2.80 -6.20 2.57
C LEU A 135 1.38 -5.65 2.63
N TYR A 136 0.40 -6.54 2.84
CA TYR A 136 -1.01 -6.15 2.99
C TYR A 136 -1.44 -6.30 4.44
N ASN A 137 -1.68 -5.19 5.12
CA ASN A 137 -2.07 -5.15 6.52
C ASN A 137 -3.60 -5.27 6.69
N THR A 138 -4.05 -6.18 7.55
CA THR A 138 -5.45 -6.34 7.93
C THR A 138 -5.65 -6.22 9.44
N ALA A 139 -4.75 -5.54 10.15
CA ALA A 139 -4.80 -5.34 11.58
C ALA A 139 -4.72 -3.85 11.95
N LEU A 140 -5.41 -3.46 13.02
CA LEU A 140 -5.19 -2.16 13.66
C LEU A 140 -4.04 -2.28 14.64
N LEU A 141 -2.82 -1.95 14.20
CA LEU A 141 -1.61 -2.03 15.04
C LEU A 141 -1.65 -1.04 16.23
N ARG A 142 -2.46 0.02 16.11
CA ARG A 142 -2.73 0.99 17.15
C ARG A 142 -4.22 1.36 17.09
N PRO A 143 -5.09 0.75 17.93
CA PRO A 143 -6.55 0.88 17.81
C PRO A 143 -7.10 2.31 17.82
N SER A 144 -6.42 3.23 18.50
CA SER A 144 -6.76 4.65 18.52
C SER A 144 -6.47 5.36 17.19
N MET A 145 -5.48 4.91 16.42
CA MET A 145 -5.17 5.44 15.08
C MET A 145 -5.90 4.60 14.03
N ASP A 146 -7.20 4.87 13.86
CA ASP A 146 -8.04 4.18 12.89
C ASP A 146 -8.11 4.90 11.53
N ARG A 147 -8.92 4.35 10.60
CA ARG A 147 -9.20 4.93 9.27
C ARG A 147 -7.91 5.38 8.56
N TYR A 148 -7.84 6.64 8.16
CA TYR A 148 -6.74 7.23 7.41
C TYR A 148 -5.46 7.39 8.26
N TRP A 149 -5.53 7.35 9.59
CA TRP A 149 -4.35 7.38 10.47
C TRP A 149 -3.68 6.01 10.64
N ALA A 150 -4.39 4.91 10.37
CA ALA A 150 -3.89 3.54 10.56
C ALA A 150 -2.65 3.21 9.69
N LYS A 151 -2.44 3.96 8.60
CA LYS A 151 -1.26 3.83 7.75
C LYS A 151 0.04 4.16 8.48
N ILE A 152 0.02 5.09 9.43
CA ILE A 152 1.25 5.52 10.12
C ILE A 152 1.88 4.37 10.93
N PRO A 153 1.14 3.70 11.84
CA PRO A 153 1.64 2.51 12.52
C PRO A 153 2.05 1.38 11.56
N ALA A 154 1.30 1.15 10.49
CA ALA A 154 1.59 0.09 9.52
C ALA A 154 2.91 0.34 8.78
N ILE A 155 3.13 1.56 8.28
CA ILE A 155 4.35 1.96 7.59
C ILE A 155 5.53 1.93 8.54
N ARG A 156 5.37 2.43 9.78
CA ARG A 156 6.44 2.40 10.78
C ARG A 156 6.88 0.96 11.09
N ALA A 157 5.92 0.06 11.32
CA ALA A 157 6.21 -1.35 11.56
C ALA A 157 6.90 -1.98 10.34
N ALA A 158 6.44 -1.66 9.12
CA ALA A 158 7.05 -2.14 7.88
C ALA A 158 8.49 -1.65 7.71
N MET A 159 8.81 -0.39 8.03
CA MET A 159 10.18 0.13 7.99
C MET A 159 11.13 -0.66 8.89
N VAL A 160 10.70 -0.97 10.12
CA VAL A 160 11.50 -1.72 11.10
C VAL A 160 11.59 -3.20 10.74
N ALA A 161 10.54 -3.79 10.17
CA ALA A 161 10.52 -5.19 9.74
C ALA A 161 11.33 -5.44 8.46
N HIS A 162 11.49 -4.41 7.61
CA HIS A 162 12.16 -4.51 6.32
C HIS A 162 13.33 -3.52 6.18
N PRO A 163 14.43 -3.70 6.94
CA PRO A 163 15.60 -2.83 6.86
C PRO A 163 16.26 -2.84 5.47
N GLU A 164 16.05 -3.90 4.68
CA GLU A 164 16.50 -4.05 3.30
C GLU A 164 15.72 -3.20 2.29
N ALA A 165 14.51 -2.77 2.64
CA ALA A 165 13.73 -1.88 1.80
C ALA A 165 14.32 -0.47 1.86
N GLU A 166 14.60 0.12 0.70
CA GLU A 166 15.03 1.52 0.62
C GLU A 166 13.83 2.46 0.65
N TRP A 167 12.73 2.03 0.04
CA TRP A 167 11.48 2.77 -0.01
C TRP A 167 10.32 1.91 0.47
N VAL A 168 9.50 2.48 1.33
CA VAL A 168 8.15 1.99 1.63
C VAL A 168 7.18 2.80 0.76
N TRP A 169 6.35 2.11 -0.02
CA TRP A 169 5.36 2.71 -0.90
C TRP A 169 3.97 2.45 -0.34
N TRP A 170 3.38 3.45 0.32
CA TRP A 170 2.00 3.36 0.75
C TRP A 170 1.04 3.53 -0.42
N VAL A 171 0.05 2.65 -0.51
CA VAL A 171 -1.04 2.70 -1.49
C VAL A 171 -2.37 2.40 -0.79
N ASP A 172 -3.25 3.39 -0.73
CA ASP A 172 -4.59 3.26 -0.15
C ASP A 172 -5.37 2.10 -0.82
N SER A 173 -6.29 1.51 -0.05
CA SER A 173 -7.06 0.35 -0.50
C SER A 173 -7.83 0.62 -1.79
N ASP A 174 -8.42 1.80 -1.94
CA ASP A 174 -9.23 2.29 -3.04
C ASP A 174 -8.43 3.01 -4.16
N ALA A 175 -7.10 2.93 -4.11
CA ALA A 175 -6.24 3.28 -5.24
C ALA A 175 -6.01 2.06 -6.15
N VAL A 176 -6.27 2.24 -7.44
CA VAL A 176 -6.08 1.24 -8.51
C VAL A 176 -4.83 1.60 -9.31
N LEU A 177 -3.90 0.65 -9.46
CA LEU A 177 -2.78 0.78 -10.38
C LEU A 177 -3.28 0.47 -11.79
N THR A 178 -3.37 1.49 -12.64
CA THR A 178 -3.98 1.41 -13.98
C THR A 178 -2.97 1.38 -15.12
N ASP A 179 -1.72 1.81 -14.90
CA ASP A 179 -0.60 1.52 -15.82
C ASP A 179 0.32 0.45 -15.25
N MET A 180 0.01 -0.82 -15.56
CA MET A 180 0.80 -2.00 -15.14
C MET A 180 2.21 -2.04 -15.76
N ASP A 181 2.51 -1.19 -16.74
CA ASP A 181 3.85 -1.06 -17.35
C ASP A 181 4.70 0.06 -16.78
N PHE A 182 4.10 0.97 -16.01
CA PHE A 182 4.81 2.11 -15.46
C PHE A 182 5.56 1.73 -14.18
N ARG A 183 6.80 2.23 -14.03
CA ARG A 183 7.57 2.13 -12.78
C ARG A 183 8.09 3.52 -12.40
N PRO A 184 7.89 3.96 -11.15
CA PRO A 184 8.49 5.20 -10.66
C PRO A 184 10.02 5.18 -10.85
N THR A 185 10.57 6.29 -11.35
CA THR A 185 12.02 6.41 -11.58
C THR A 185 12.70 6.89 -10.30
N LEU A 186 13.00 5.97 -9.38
CA LEU A 186 13.52 6.29 -8.03
C LEU A 186 14.74 7.22 -8.02
N ARG A 187 15.62 7.14 -9.03
CA ARG A 187 16.77 8.05 -9.22
C ARG A 187 16.38 9.54 -9.25
N ARG A 188 15.18 9.86 -9.72
CA ARG A 188 14.61 11.22 -9.70
C ARG A 188 14.48 11.75 -8.27
N TYR A 189 14.22 10.87 -7.31
CA TYR A 189 13.94 11.17 -5.91
C TYR A 189 15.15 11.01 -4.98
N ARG A 190 16.36 10.78 -5.51
CA ARG A 190 17.57 10.51 -4.70
C ARG A 190 17.89 11.58 -3.63
N GLY A 191 17.47 12.82 -3.83
CA GLY A 191 17.67 13.92 -2.87
C GLY A 191 16.58 14.05 -1.79
N HIS A 192 15.54 13.24 -1.88
CA HIS A 192 14.31 13.33 -1.10
C HIS A 192 14.06 12.03 -0.33
N ASN A 193 13.25 12.15 0.72
CA ASN A 193 12.85 11.06 1.60
C ASN A 193 11.34 10.82 1.59
N LEU A 194 10.53 11.78 1.13
CA LEU A 194 9.10 11.60 0.92
C LEU A 194 8.74 12.08 -0.48
N VAL A 195 7.95 11.31 -1.21
CA VAL A 195 7.41 11.67 -2.52
C VAL A 195 5.90 11.50 -2.46
N VAL A 196 5.16 12.57 -2.73
CA VAL A 196 3.70 12.62 -2.71
C VAL A 196 3.21 13.27 -3.99
N HIS A 197 2.03 12.91 -4.47
CA HIS A 197 1.42 13.65 -5.58
C HIS A 197 0.97 15.02 -5.08
N GLY A 198 1.29 16.10 -5.78
CA GLY A 198 0.85 17.44 -5.39
C GLY A 198 1.49 18.55 -6.19
N TRP A 199 0.99 19.76 -5.98
CA TRP A 199 1.40 20.95 -6.74
C TRP A 199 1.95 22.03 -5.81
N PRO A 200 3.23 22.46 -5.96
CA PRO A 200 3.83 23.47 -5.10
C PRO A 200 3.00 24.74 -4.96
N ARG A 201 2.40 25.20 -6.05
CA ARG A 201 1.52 26.37 -6.05
C ARG A 201 0.30 26.20 -5.15
N LEU A 202 -0.35 25.04 -5.21
CA LEU A 202 -1.52 24.76 -4.38
C LEU A 202 -1.14 24.57 -2.91
N VAL A 203 0.03 24.00 -2.65
CA VAL A 203 0.54 23.83 -1.29
C VAL A 203 0.90 25.19 -0.69
N PHE A 204 1.83 25.92 -1.29
CA PHE A 204 2.49 27.06 -0.65
C PHE A 204 1.78 28.42 -0.87
N GLU A 205 1.07 28.59 -2.00
CA GLU A 205 0.37 29.84 -2.30
C GLU A 205 -1.11 29.73 -1.95
N ALA A 206 -1.82 28.76 -2.53
CA ALA A 206 -3.26 28.61 -2.33
C ALA A 206 -3.62 28.05 -0.96
N ARG A 207 -2.70 27.30 -0.33
CA ARG A 207 -2.90 26.62 0.96
C ARG A 207 -4.17 25.78 0.94
N SER A 208 -4.29 24.93 -0.08
CA SER A 208 -5.43 24.02 -0.21
C SER A 208 -5.17 22.72 0.53
N TRP A 209 -6.17 22.18 1.24
CA TRP A 209 -6.03 20.87 1.90
C TRP A 209 -5.96 19.69 0.91
N THR A 210 -6.38 19.88 -0.34
CA THR A 210 -6.27 18.90 -1.45
C THR A 210 -5.11 19.21 -2.39
N SER A 211 -4.18 20.08 -1.98
CA SER A 211 -3.00 20.47 -2.77
C SER A 211 -1.99 19.34 -2.99
N LEU A 212 -2.08 18.27 -2.20
CA LEU A 212 -1.35 17.02 -2.33
C LEU A 212 -2.25 15.86 -1.90
N ASN A 213 -1.82 14.63 -2.19
CA ASN A 213 -2.52 13.41 -1.78
C ASN A 213 -1.67 12.56 -0.82
N ALA A 214 -2.25 12.16 0.32
CA ALA A 214 -1.61 11.30 1.32
C ALA A 214 -2.01 9.81 1.21
N GLY A 215 -2.75 9.44 0.18
CA GLY A 215 -3.20 8.07 -0.08
C GLY A 215 -2.24 7.25 -0.92
N VAL A 216 -1.34 7.89 -1.69
CA VAL A 216 -0.26 7.20 -2.41
C VAL A 216 1.04 7.98 -2.29
N PHE A 217 2.04 7.38 -1.64
CA PHE A 217 3.33 8.03 -1.44
C PHE A 217 4.49 7.06 -1.23
N LEU A 218 5.69 7.50 -1.61
CA LEU A 218 6.94 6.81 -1.31
C LEU A 218 7.61 7.50 -0.13
N ILE A 219 8.04 6.72 0.86
CA ILE A 219 8.82 7.22 2.01
C ILE A 219 10.08 6.36 2.19
N ARG A 220 11.24 7.00 2.27
CA ARG A 220 12.55 6.33 2.37
C ARG A 220 12.69 5.69 3.75
N ASN A 221 13.24 4.49 3.85
CA ASN A 221 13.47 3.85 5.14
C ASN A 221 14.72 4.45 5.83
N CYS A 222 14.57 5.59 6.50
CA CYS A 222 15.69 6.31 7.11
C CYS A 222 15.28 7.00 8.42
N GLN A 223 16.26 7.46 9.20
CA GLN A 223 16.02 8.15 10.48
C GLN A 223 15.05 9.33 10.30
N TRP A 224 15.29 10.16 9.28
CA TRP A 224 14.43 11.31 8.96
C TRP A 224 12.96 10.90 8.81
N SER A 225 12.70 9.75 8.19
CA SER A 225 11.34 9.27 7.96
C SER A 225 10.67 8.78 9.25
N LEU A 226 11.43 8.16 10.16
CA LEU A 226 10.88 7.80 11.47
C LEU A 226 10.50 9.06 12.25
N ASP A 227 11.40 10.05 12.31
CA ASP A 227 11.15 11.32 12.99
C ASP A 227 9.97 12.08 12.34
N PHE A 228 9.88 12.05 11.01
CA PHE A 228 8.78 12.65 10.25
C PHE A 228 7.44 12.01 10.61
N MET A 229 7.39 10.66 10.67
CA MET A 229 6.17 9.92 10.99
C MET A 229 5.72 10.16 12.43
N ASP A 230 6.65 10.31 13.37
CA ASP A 230 6.34 10.68 14.77
C ASP A 230 5.72 12.09 14.83
N ALA A 231 6.30 13.06 14.11
CA ALA A 231 5.77 14.42 14.02
C ALA A 231 4.39 14.47 13.32
N TRP A 232 4.19 13.63 12.31
CA TRP A 232 2.90 13.52 11.62
C TRP A 232 1.83 12.90 12.53
N ALA A 233 2.17 11.82 13.25
CA ALA A 233 1.29 11.15 14.20
C ALA A 233 0.88 12.04 15.38
N ALA A 234 1.69 13.05 15.74
CA ALA A 234 1.36 14.00 16.80
C ALA A 234 0.13 14.87 16.52
N MET A 235 -0.37 14.89 15.28
CA MET A 235 -1.65 15.50 14.90
C MET A 235 -2.79 14.49 14.76
N GLY A 236 -2.53 13.22 15.01
CA GLY A 236 -3.49 12.13 14.94
C GLY A 236 -4.23 11.84 16.26
N PRO A 237 -5.12 10.84 16.28
CA PRO A 237 -6.06 10.61 17.38
C PRO A 237 -5.41 10.21 18.72
N ASP A 238 -4.19 9.71 18.70
CA ASP A 238 -3.40 9.42 19.90
C ASP A 238 -2.92 10.69 20.63
N SER A 239 -2.96 11.84 19.95
CA SER A 239 -2.54 13.11 20.53
C SER A 239 -3.58 13.67 21.48
N PRO A 240 -3.20 14.16 22.68
CA PRO A 240 -4.12 14.88 23.55
C PRO A 240 -4.68 16.15 22.89
N ASP A 241 -3.96 16.69 21.90
CA ASP A 241 -4.34 17.88 21.13
C ASP A 241 -5.16 17.54 19.86
N TYR A 242 -5.60 16.30 19.64
CA TYR A 242 -6.27 15.89 18.38
C TYR A 242 -7.44 16.82 17.97
N ARG A 243 -8.33 17.15 18.92
CA ARG A 243 -9.45 18.09 18.65
C ARG A 243 -8.96 19.50 18.31
N ARG A 244 -7.91 19.95 18.99
CA ARG A 244 -7.30 21.26 18.73
C ARG A 244 -6.68 21.28 17.34
N TRP A 245 -6.00 20.20 16.93
CA TRP A 245 -5.46 20.09 15.57
C TRP A 245 -6.56 20.16 14.51
N GLY A 246 -7.71 19.52 14.72
CA GLY A 246 -8.87 19.68 13.82
C GLY A 246 -9.24 21.16 13.59
N ALA A 247 -9.39 21.93 14.68
CA ALA A 247 -9.68 23.36 14.60
C ALA A 247 -8.55 24.19 13.94
N VAL A 248 -7.28 23.85 14.22
CA VAL A 248 -6.12 24.51 13.60
C VAL A 248 -6.09 24.25 12.10
N LEU A 249 -6.28 23.00 11.66
CA LEU A 249 -6.28 22.65 10.24
C LEU A 249 -7.49 23.27 9.52
N LYS A 250 -8.68 23.25 10.13
CA LYS A 250 -9.90 23.88 9.60
C LYS A 250 -9.76 25.39 9.41
N SER A 251 -9.08 26.07 10.34
CA SER A 251 -8.80 27.52 10.23
C SER A 251 -7.64 27.85 9.29
N THR A 252 -6.71 26.92 9.09
CA THR A 252 -5.57 27.10 8.17
C THR A 252 -5.98 26.95 6.71
N PHE A 253 -6.86 26.00 6.41
CA PHE A 253 -7.26 25.64 5.04
C PHE A 253 -8.69 26.10 4.75
N GLY A 254 -8.83 27.21 4.02
CA GLY A 254 -10.15 27.81 3.74
C GLY A 254 -11.10 26.90 2.94
N ASP A 255 -10.57 25.92 2.23
CA ASP A 255 -11.32 24.95 1.42
C ASP A 255 -11.47 23.57 2.09
N LYS A 256 -11.00 23.40 3.34
CA LYS A 256 -11.16 22.15 4.09
C LYS A 256 -12.60 21.96 4.54
N VAL A 257 -13.20 20.85 4.15
CA VAL A 257 -14.62 20.56 4.42
C VAL A 257 -14.84 19.88 5.77
N PHE A 258 -13.91 19.03 6.22
CA PHE A 258 -14.05 18.29 7.48
C PHE A 258 -13.43 19.01 8.68
N ASP A 259 -14.05 18.93 9.85
CA ASP A 259 -13.57 19.58 11.08
C ASP A 259 -12.50 18.77 11.80
N GLU A 260 -12.45 17.46 11.57
CA GLU A 260 -11.46 16.57 12.19
C GLU A 260 -10.06 16.76 11.61
N SER A 261 -9.05 16.39 12.39
CA SER A 261 -7.68 16.31 11.90
C SER A 261 -7.49 15.05 11.07
N ASP A 262 -7.23 15.22 9.78
CA ASP A 262 -6.88 14.14 8.84
C ASP A 262 -5.40 14.18 8.48
N ASP A 263 -4.88 13.01 8.10
CA ASP A 263 -3.48 12.79 7.76
C ASP A 263 -3.03 13.69 6.59
N GLN A 264 -3.86 13.87 5.58
CA GLN A 264 -3.53 14.71 4.42
C GLN A 264 -3.39 16.19 4.80
N SER A 265 -4.36 16.75 5.51
CA SER A 265 -4.31 18.14 5.98
C SER A 265 -3.14 18.37 6.93
N ALA A 266 -2.88 17.42 7.84
CA ALA A 266 -1.75 17.46 8.74
C ALA A 266 -0.41 17.48 7.97
N LEU A 267 -0.29 16.67 6.91
CA LEU A 267 0.88 16.68 6.03
C LEU A 267 1.07 18.03 5.35
N VAL A 268 0.02 18.60 4.74
CA VAL A 268 0.10 19.95 4.14
C VAL A 268 0.54 20.97 5.18
N TYR A 269 -0.01 20.91 6.39
CA TYR A 269 0.29 21.83 7.47
C TYR A 269 1.76 21.76 7.90
N MET A 270 2.33 20.56 7.99
CA MET A 270 3.75 20.36 8.28
C MET A 270 4.65 21.01 7.23
N LEU A 271 4.27 20.95 5.95
CA LEU A 271 5.06 21.55 4.86
C LEU A 271 4.92 23.07 4.82
N LEU A 272 3.76 23.61 5.23
CA LEU A 272 3.46 25.05 5.17
C LEU A 272 4.25 25.90 6.16
N GLN A 273 4.69 25.35 7.30
CA GLN A 273 5.40 26.12 8.32
C GLN A 273 6.66 26.75 7.73
N SER A 274 6.90 28.04 7.99
CA SER A 274 8.02 28.80 7.43
C SER A 274 9.38 28.23 7.84
N SER A 275 9.48 27.64 9.02
CA SER A 275 10.65 26.93 9.55
C SER A 275 10.53 25.41 9.47
N SER A 276 9.69 24.87 8.57
CA SER A 276 9.47 23.43 8.45
C SER A 276 10.80 22.69 8.18
N PRO A 277 11.26 21.82 9.10
CA PRO A 277 12.49 21.04 8.88
C PRO A 277 12.29 19.91 7.85
N TRP A 278 11.04 19.70 7.40
CA TRP A 278 10.66 18.59 6.54
C TRP A 278 10.72 18.95 5.05
N ARG A 279 10.42 20.22 4.73
CA ARG A 279 10.08 20.67 3.37
C ARG A 279 11.12 20.27 2.31
N GLU A 280 12.40 20.44 2.59
CA GLU A 280 13.48 20.16 1.63
C GLU A 280 13.63 18.68 1.25
N LYS A 281 13.09 17.77 2.07
CA LYS A 281 13.12 16.33 1.83
C LYS A 281 11.83 15.78 1.24
N VAL A 282 10.83 16.63 0.98
CA VAL A 282 9.57 16.25 0.33
C VAL A 282 9.56 16.67 -1.13
N PHE A 283 9.34 15.70 -2.02
CA PHE A 283 9.14 15.92 -3.44
C PHE A 283 7.64 15.91 -3.77
N LEU A 284 7.14 17.00 -4.34
CA LEU A 284 5.78 17.11 -4.87
C LEU A 284 5.76 16.67 -6.33
N GLU A 285 5.38 15.42 -6.59
CA GLU A 285 5.33 14.85 -7.94
C GLU A 285 4.07 15.27 -8.68
N SER A 286 4.24 15.87 -9.86
CA SER A 286 3.13 16.30 -10.73
C SER A 286 3.38 16.00 -12.21
N ASP A 287 4.49 15.36 -12.57
CA ASP A 287 4.80 15.02 -13.97
C ASP A 287 3.96 13.84 -14.49
N TYR A 288 3.38 13.06 -13.59
CA TYR A 288 2.46 11.96 -13.89
C TYR A 288 1.47 11.78 -12.75
N TYR A 289 0.40 11.00 -13.01
CA TYR A 289 -0.59 10.61 -12.00
C TYR A 289 -0.01 9.62 -11.01
N PHE A 290 0.93 10.08 -10.18
CA PHE A 290 1.46 9.30 -9.06
C PHE A 290 0.36 8.98 -8.06
N GLU A 291 -0.55 9.94 -7.89
CA GLU A 291 -1.95 9.72 -7.59
C GLU A 291 -2.78 10.41 -8.67
N GLY A 292 -4.00 9.93 -8.94
CA GLY A 292 -4.85 10.53 -9.96
C GLY A 292 -6.31 10.45 -9.59
N TYR A 293 -6.95 11.61 -9.47
CA TYR A 293 -8.35 11.71 -9.09
C TYR A 293 -9.27 11.02 -10.10
N TRP A 294 -10.03 10.04 -9.63
CA TRP A 294 -10.77 9.12 -10.49
C TRP A 294 -11.73 9.80 -11.48
N LEU A 295 -12.41 10.89 -11.08
CA LEU A 295 -13.36 11.59 -11.96
C LEU A 295 -12.70 12.14 -13.24
N GLU A 296 -11.43 12.54 -13.16
CA GLU A 296 -10.69 13.00 -14.34
C GLU A 296 -10.34 11.85 -15.29
N ILE A 297 -10.29 10.62 -14.79
CA ILE A 297 -9.68 9.48 -15.47
C ILE A 297 -10.74 8.54 -16.05
N VAL A 298 -11.70 8.10 -15.24
CA VAL A 298 -12.55 6.94 -15.57
C VAL A 298 -13.34 7.13 -16.87
N GLY A 299 -13.79 8.37 -17.14
CA GLY A 299 -14.54 8.72 -18.35
C GLY A 299 -13.74 8.49 -19.64
N ARG A 300 -12.41 8.49 -19.57
CA ARG A 300 -11.52 8.48 -20.75
C ARG A 300 -10.85 7.12 -21.00
N LEU A 301 -10.98 6.16 -20.09
CA LEU A 301 -10.29 4.86 -20.19
C LEU A 301 -10.49 4.14 -21.53
N GLY A 302 -11.70 4.19 -22.11
CA GLY A 302 -11.97 3.59 -23.44
C GLY A 302 -11.13 4.22 -24.56
N ASN A 303 -11.11 5.55 -24.63
CA ASN A 303 -10.27 6.29 -25.59
C ASN A 303 -8.78 5.98 -25.40
N ILE A 304 -8.36 5.71 -24.15
CA ILE A 304 -6.99 5.33 -23.83
C ILE A 304 -6.65 3.94 -24.37
N THR A 305 -7.54 2.96 -24.23
CA THR A 305 -7.36 1.64 -24.84
C THR A 305 -7.25 1.75 -26.35
N GLU A 306 -8.19 2.43 -26.99
CA GLU A 306 -8.24 2.60 -28.45
C GLU A 306 -6.97 3.25 -29.02
N ARG A 307 -6.47 4.33 -28.39
CA ARG A 307 -5.25 5.01 -28.86
C ARG A 307 -4.00 4.14 -28.72
N TYR A 308 -3.90 3.34 -27.65
CA TYR A 308 -2.79 2.41 -27.46
C TYR A 308 -2.83 1.28 -28.48
N GLU A 309 -3.99 0.67 -28.72
CA GLU A 309 -4.13 -0.35 -29.75
C GLU A 309 -3.82 0.19 -31.15
N ALA A 310 -4.31 1.40 -31.48
CA ALA A 310 -4.03 2.05 -32.76
C ALA A 310 -2.53 2.28 -32.95
N MET A 311 -1.82 2.71 -31.90
CA MET A 311 -0.36 2.83 -31.93
C MET A 311 0.32 1.46 -32.16
N GLU A 312 -0.12 0.40 -31.50
CA GLU A 312 0.45 -0.94 -31.64
C GLU A 312 0.20 -1.57 -33.03
N ARG A 313 -0.81 -1.09 -33.77
CA ARG A 313 -1.08 -1.49 -35.16
C ARG A 313 -0.18 -0.79 -36.19
N ARG A 314 0.52 0.29 -35.82
CA ARG A 314 1.40 1.03 -36.75
C ARG A 314 2.60 0.17 -37.21
N PRO A 315 3.10 0.38 -38.46
CA PRO A 315 4.35 -0.24 -38.91
C PRO A 315 5.49 0.03 -37.92
N GLY A 316 6.27 -0.99 -37.60
CA GLY A 316 7.34 -0.91 -36.59
C GLY A 316 6.94 -1.27 -35.15
N SER A 317 5.65 -1.45 -34.85
CA SER A 317 5.14 -1.83 -33.52
C SER A 317 4.61 -3.28 -33.45
N ALA A 318 4.72 -4.05 -34.54
CA ALA A 318 4.10 -5.38 -34.64
C ALA A 318 4.51 -6.35 -33.52
N ALA A 319 5.74 -6.26 -33.03
CA ALA A 319 6.23 -7.06 -31.92
C ALA A 319 5.42 -6.88 -30.61
N LEU A 320 4.84 -5.69 -30.39
CA LEU A 320 4.01 -5.42 -29.22
C LEU A 320 2.72 -6.25 -29.22
N ARG A 321 2.18 -6.59 -30.40
CA ARG A 321 0.93 -7.34 -30.53
C ARG A 321 1.09 -8.86 -30.40
N ARG A 322 2.32 -9.37 -30.27
CA ARG A 322 2.58 -10.81 -30.11
C ARG A 322 2.11 -11.29 -28.72
N ARG A 323 1.43 -12.44 -28.68
CA ARG A 323 1.18 -13.18 -27.43
C ARG A 323 2.50 -13.59 -26.79
N ARG A 324 2.58 -13.56 -25.47
CA ARG A 324 3.82 -13.82 -24.72
C ARG A 324 3.54 -14.36 -23.34
N ALA A 325 4.56 -14.95 -22.71
CA ALA A 325 4.50 -15.33 -21.32
C ALA A 325 4.56 -14.09 -20.41
N GLU A 326 3.96 -14.19 -19.23
CA GLU A 326 3.93 -13.07 -18.28
C GLU A 326 5.31 -12.66 -17.77
N VAL A 327 6.24 -13.62 -17.68
CA VAL A 327 7.65 -13.35 -17.33
C VAL A 327 8.33 -12.37 -18.31
N GLU A 328 7.79 -12.22 -19.53
CA GLU A 328 8.26 -11.27 -20.54
C GLU A 328 7.67 -9.86 -20.37
N HIS A 329 6.84 -9.60 -19.35
CA HIS A 329 6.12 -8.32 -19.18
C HIS A 329 7.05 -7.12 -19.12
N ALA A 330 8.13 -7.20 -18.33
CA ALA A 330 9.09 -6.10 -18.18
C ALA A 330 9.73 -5.71 -19.53
N ALA A 331 10.07 -6.69 -20.37
CA ALA A 331 10.62 -6.45 -21.70
C ALA A 331 9.57 -5.81 -22.63
N ARG A 332 8.31 -6.27 -22.58
CA ARG A 332 7.22 -5.66 -23.37
C ARG A 332 6.92 -4.23 -22.94
N ALA A 333 6.87 -3.96 -21.64
CA ALA A 333 6.72 -2.63 -21.08
C ALA A 333 7.84 -1.69 -21.56
N ALA A 334 9.09 -2.16 -21.54
CA ALA A 334 10.24 -1.40 -22.04
C ALA A 334 10.13 -1.12 -23.56
N ALA A 335 9.75 -2.11 -24.35
CA ALA A 335 9.54 -1.94 -25.79
C ALA A 335 8.42 -0.94 -26.11
N ARG A 336 7.29 -1.01 -25.38
CA ARG A 336 6.18 -0.06 -25.51
C ARG A 336 6.64 1.35 -25.15
N ASN A 337 7.36 1.51 -24.05
CA ASN A 337 7.93 2.81 -23.64
C ASN A 337 8.88 3.39 -24.69
N ALA A 338 9.68 2.56 -25.36
CA ALA A 338 10.58 3.01 -26.42
C ALA A 338 9.80 3.52 -27.66
N VAL A 339 8.70 2.84 -28.04
CA VAL A 339 7.81 3.29 -29.12
C VAL A 339 7.18 4.64 -28.79
N LEU A 340 6.72 4.81 -27.55
CA LEU A 340 6.14 6.06 -27.06
C LEU A 340 7.14 7.22 -27.10
N ALA A 341 8.35 6.97 -26.59
CA ALA A 341 9.41 7.97 -26.60
C ALA A 341 9.76 8.41 -28.03
N ARG A 342 9.91 7.47 -28.97
CA ARG A 342 10.20 7.77 -30.39
C ARG A 342 9.09 8.58 -31.07
N ALA A 343 7.85 8.41 -30.64
CA ALA A 343 6.71 9.14 -31.16
C ALA A 343 6.48 10.51 -30.48
N GLY A 344 7.28 10.88 -29.48
CA GLY A 344 7.07 12.09 -28.68
C GLY A 344 5.87 11.99 -27.73
N LEU A 345 5.39 10.78 -27.44
CA LEU A 345 4.15 10.51 -26.68
C LEU A 345 4.46 10.15 -25.23
N ALA A 346 5.30 10.95 -24.58
CA ALA A 346 5.81 10.68 -23.24
C ALA A 346 5.03 11.37 -22.12
N GLU A 347 4.26 12.43 -22.44
CA GLU A 347 3.56 13.27 -21.46
C GLU A 347 2.41 12.53 -20.77
N ALA A 348 2.31 12.68 -19.46
CA ALA A 348 1.21 12.20 -18.63
C ALA A 348 0.33 13.37 -18.14
N GLY A 349 -0.69 13.08 -17.33
CA GLY A 349 -1.63 14.08 -16.82
C GLY A 349 -2.90 14.22 -17.67
N VAL A 350 -3.72 15.24 -17.36
CA VAL A 350 -5.05 15.42 -17.97
C VAL A 350 -4.96 15.52 -19.48
N ASN A 351 -4.00 16.26 -20.04
CA ASN A 351 -3.86 16.37 -21.49
C ASN A 351 -2.80 15.42 -22.05
N GLY A 352 -2.25 14.53 -21.19
CA GLY A 352 -1.18 13.63 -21.53
C GLY A 352 -1.60 12.45 -22.41
N TRP A 353 -0.64 11.98 -23.19
CA TRP A 353 -0.82 10.79 -24.02
C TRP A 353 -0.68 9.49 -23.20
N ARG A 354 0.09 9.50 -22.11
CA ARG A 354 0.29 8.31 -21.28
C ARG A 354 -0.98 7.87 -20.56
N ARG A 355 -1.06 6.57 -20.26
CA ARG A 355 -2.01 6.04 -19.28
C ARG A 355 -1.76 6.70 -17.91
N PRO A 356 -2.82 6.96 -17.14
CA PRO A 356 -2.66 7.31 -15.73
C PRO A 356 -2.00 6.14 -15.02
N PHE A 357 -1.05 6.42 -14.14
CA PHE A 357 -0.40 5.36 -13.39
C PHE A 357 -1.30 4.85 -12.28
N VAL A 358 -1.84 5.77 -11.47
CA VAL A 358 -2.79 5.45 -10.40
C VAL A 358 -4.11 6.17 -10.65
N THR A 359 -5.22 5.44 -10.47
CA THR A 359 -6.57 5.98 -10.40
C THR A 359 -7.10 5.78 -8.99
N HIS A 360 -7.30 6.86 -8.25
CA HIS A 360 -7.63 6.82 -6.83
C HIS A 360 -9.06 7.31 -6.59
N PHE A 361 -9.85 6.45 -5.97
CA PHE A 361 -11.29 6.64 -5.76
C PHE A 361 -11.60 7.39 -4.44
N THR A 362 -10.88 8.49 -4.23
CA THR A 362 -11.06 9.35 -3.05
C THR A 362 -12.53 9.72 -2.85
N GLY A 363 -13.02 9.49 -1.64
CA GLY A 363 -14.42 9.75 -1.27
C GLY A 363 -15.44 8.69 -1.69
N CYS A 364 -15.07 7.64 -2.42
CA CYS A 364 -16.00 6.55 -2.76
C CYS A 364 -16.22 5.53 -1.64
N GLN A 365 -15.28 5.44 -0.68
CA GLN A 365 -15.37 4.63 0.53
C GLN A 365 -16.08 3.26 0.33
N PRO A 366 -15.54 2.36 -0.52
CA PRO A 366 -16.24 1.17 -0.97
C PRO A 366 -16.60 0.20 0.18
N CYS A 367 -15.92 0.33 1.31
CA CYS A 367 -16.12 -0.55 2.45
C CYS A 367 -17.12 -0.01 3.48
N SER A 368 -17.04 1.27 3.84
CA SER A 368 -17.98 1.87 4.81
C SER A 368 -19.34 2.15 4.17
N GLY A 369 -19.37 2.46 2.87
CA GLY A 369 -20.56 2.95 2.17
C GLY A 369 -20.87 4.42 2.47
N GLN A 370 -20.08 5.09 3.31
CA GLN A 370 -20.22 6.51 3.66
C GLN A 370 -19.63 7.38 2.54
N ARG A 371 -20.24 7.33 1.37
CA ARG A 371 -19.77 8.01 0.17
C ARG A 371 -19.83 9.52 0.35
N ASN A 372 -18.87 10.23 -0.25
CA ASN A 372 -18.98 11.67 -0.39
C ASN A 372 -20.26 12.00 -1.17
N GLU A 373 -21.09 12.89 -0.63
CA GLU A 373 -22.41 13.26 -1.16
C GLU A 373 -22.35 13.82 -2.58
N HIS A 374 -21.19 14.31 -3.01
CA HIS A 374 -20.95 14.76 -4.38
C HIS A 374 -20.94 13.63 -5.42
N TYR A 375 -20.79 12.36 -5.00
CA TYR A 375 -20.75 11.21 -5.91
C TYR A 375 -21.96 10.31 -5.69
N THR A 376 -22.59 9.88 -6.79
CA THR A 376 -23.62 8.85 -6.71
C THR A 376 -22.97 7.50 -6.47
N GLY A 377 -23.65 6.64 -5.71
CA GLY A 377 -23.11 5.34 -5.38
C GLY A 377 -22.76 4.46 -6.59
N SER A 378 -23.66 4.42 -7.57
CA SER A 378 -23.46 3.69 -8.81
C SER A 378 -22.25 4.19 -9.59
N SER A 379 -21.95 5.50 -9.57
CA SER A 379 -20.80 6.06 -10.29
C SER A 379 -19.46 5.61 -9.72
N CYS A 380 -19.34 5.50 -8.39
CA CYS A 380 -18.14 4.99 -7.72
C CYS A 380 -17.92 3.51 -8.04
N ASP A 381 -18.95 2.67 -7.89
CA ASP A 381 -18.86 1.22 -8.13
C ASP A 381 -18.56 0.92 -9.61
N GLU A 382 -19.24 1.62 -10.52
CA GLU A 382 -18.99 1.49 -11.95
C GLU A 382 -17.59 1.98 -12.32
N GLY A 383 -17.17 3.12 -11.79
CA GLY A 383 -15.84 3.68 -11.99
C GLY A 383 -14.74 2.71 -11.55
N MET A 384 -14.86 2.16 -10.34
CA MET A 384 -13.91 1.16 -9.81
C MET A 384 -13.89 -0.08 -10.69
N ARG A 385 -15.06 -0.61 -11.08
CA ARG A 385 -15.14 -1.76 -11.98
C ARG A 385 -14.44 -1.50 -13.31
N ARG A 386 -14.64 -0.32 -13.91
CA ARG A 386 -14.00 0.07 -15.17
C ARG A 386 -12.49 0.21 -15.02
N ALA A 387 -12.01 0.85 -13.96
CA ALA A 387 -10.57 0.99 -13.70
C ALA A 387 -9.89 -0.35 -13.42
N LEU A 388 -10.52 -1.22 -12.63
CA LEU A 388 -10.03 -2.57 -12.35
C LEU A 388 -9.99 -3.43 -13.61
N ASN A 389 -11.04 -3.39 -14.45
CA ASN A 389 -11.05 -4.11 -15.72
C ASN A 389 -9.96 -3.59 -16.66
N PHE A 390 -9.81 -2.26 -16.76
CA PHE A 390 -8.77 -1.63 -17.57
C PHE A 390 -7.35 -2.04 -17.15
N ALA A 391 -7.12 -2.27 -15.86
CA ALA A 391 -5.84 -2.73 -15.35
C ALA A 391 -5.60 -4.24 -15.52
N ASP A 392 -6.67 -5.02 -15.67
CA ASP A 392 -6.65 -6.48 -15.82
C ASP A 392 -6.50 -6.92 -17.29
N ASP A 393 -6.93 -6.06 -18.23
CA ASP A 393 -6.75 -6.19 -19.69
C ASP A 393 -5.27 -6.01 -20.13
#